data_AF-A0A447U2R9-F1
#
_entry.id   AF-A0A447U2R9-F1
#
_cell.length_a   1.000
_cell.length_b   1.000
_cell.length_c   1.000
_cell.angle_alpha   90.00
_cell.angle_beta   90.00
_cell.angle_gamma   90.00
#
_symmetry.space_group_name_H-M   'P 1'
#
loop_
_entity.id
_entity.type
_entity.pdbx_description
1 polymer ?
#
loop_
_entity_poly.entity_id
_entity_poly.type
_entity_poly.pdbx_seq_one_letter_code
_entity_poly.pdbx_strand_id
1 'polypeptide(L)'
;MLRNISVRTCIILFMVCTFLLVDTLQIAFLHDLPILITCNIIYLISSLLLWWYMTCYLVVPINTVKKSIEEVAAGNLSIHISEFGNNCAGRLIPGINSLSENISALVREIRSSSQTAMTLSVQLAARSLSLSVKTEQQSASLIQTAASMDEMAASTKNNADNTRMASIQADCATQCARKGGELMVRVTENMRSITDCASQMTEIISLIDGIAFQTNILALNAAVEAARAGDHGKGFSVVAGEVRNLAHRSAEAAKNIKALIDVTHDNVRQGAAIVQEAEKKYAGDCWRLRAIKRADE
;
A
#
# COMPACT_ATOMS: atom_id res chain seq x y z
N MET A 1 6.81 -45.87 78.05
CA MET A 1 5.97 -47.04 77.70
C MET A 1 4.47 -46.75 77.52
N LEU A 2 3.93 -45.62 78.00
CA LEU A 2 2.49 -45.29 77.89
C LEU A 2 2.00 -44.81 76.51
N ARG A 3 2.90 -44.59 75.54
CA ARG A 3 2.58 -43.90 74.27
C ARG A 3 1.70 -44.71 73.30
N ASN A 4 1.68 -46.04 73.43
CA ASN A 4 0.95 -46.94 72.52
C ASN A 4 -0.23 -47.67 73.19
N ILE A 5 -0.56 -47.34 74.44
CA ILE A 5 -1.65 -47.98 75.17
C ILE A 5 -2.94 -47.25 74.84
N SER A 6 -3.99 -47.97 74.46
CA SER A 6 -5.32 -47.39 74.23
C SER A 6 -5.78 -46.62 75.47
N VAL A 7 -6.37 -45.45 75.28
CA VAL A 7 -6.90 -44.61 76.38
C VAL A 7 -7.83 -45.44 77.28
N ARG A 8 -8.60 -46.37 76.71
CA ARG A 8 -9.46 -47.30 77.46
C ARG A 8 -8.66 -48.22 78.38
N THR A 9 -7.57 -48.79 77.89
CA THR A 9 -6.68 -49.68 78.66
C THR A 9 -5.93 -48.92 79.74
N CYS A 10 -5.50 -47.69 79.46
CA CYS A 10 -4.85 -46.83 80.46
C CYS A 10 -5.81 -46.42 81.58
N ILE A 11 -7.06 -46.06 81.25
CA ILE A 11 -8.10 -45.75 82.24
C ILE A 11 -8.38 -46.97 83.11
N ILE A 12 -8.58 -48.16 82.51
CA ILE A 12 -8.84 -49.39 83.26
C ILE A 12 -7.67 -49.72 84.19
N LEU A 13 -6.42 -49.66 83.68
CA LEU A 13 -5.24 -49.95 84.49
C LEU A 13 -5.05 -48.94 85.63
N PHE A 14 -5.37 -47.65 85.40
CA PHE A 14 -5.36 -46.63 86.44
C PHE A 14 -6.44 -46.88 87.50
N MET A 15 -7.66 -47.25 87.08
CA MET A 15 -8.77 -47.56 88.00
C MET A 15 -8.45 -48.82 88.82
N VAL A 16 -7.88 -49.86 88.22
CA VAL A 16 -7.46 -51.08 88.94
C VAL A 16 -6.31 -50.80 89.90
N CYS A 17 -5.32 -50.00 89.49
CA CYS A 17 -4.19 -49.64 90.34
C CYS A 17 -4.64 -48.79 91.54
N THR A 18 -5.52 -47.81 91.31
CA THR A 18 -6.07 -46.98 92.40
C THR A 18 -7.01 -47.78 93.31
N PHE A 19 -7.76 -48.75 92.77
CA PHE A 19 -8.55 -49.68 93.58
C PHE A 19 -7.66 -50.50 94.53
N LEU A 20 -6.64 -51.17 93.98
CA LEU A 20 -5.71 -51.97 94.78
C LEU A 20 -4.99 -51.12 95.84
N LEU A 21 -4.57 -49.91 95.49
CA LEU A 21 -3.89 -49.01 96.41
C LEU A 21 -4.82 -48.57 97.55
N VAL A 22 -6.05 -48.15 97.23
CA VAL A 22 -7.06 -47.75 98.23
C VAL A 22 -7.44 -48.93 99.12
N ASP A 23 -7.63 -50.11 98.55
CA ASP A 23 -7.99 -51.33 99.28
C ASP A 23 -6.86 -51.73 100.25
N THR A 24 -5.60 -51.72 99.80
CA THR A 24 -4.44 -51.97 100.69
C THR A 24 -4.30 -50.94 101.81
N LEU A 25 -4.61 -49.66 101.54
CA LEU A 25 -4.57 -48.60 102.55
C LEU A 25 -5.69 -48.77 103.58
N GLN A 26 -6.89 -49.15 103.13
CA GLN A 26 -8.04 -49.38 104.01
C GLN A 26 -7.81 -50.56 104.94
N ILE A 27 -7.30 -51.68 104.42
CA ILE A 27 -6.95 -52.86 105.23
C ILE A 27 -5.89 -52.53 106.29
N ALA A 28 -4.95 -51.63 105.98
CA ALA A 28 -3.89 -51.23 106.91
C ALA A 28 -4.36 -50.28 108.04
N PHE A 29 -5.37 -49.44 107.80
CA PHE A 29 -5.82 -48.39 108.75
C PHE A 29 -7.13 -48.69 109.47
N LEU A 30 -8.07 -49.43 108.85
CA LEU A 30 -9.38 -49.73 109.42
C LEU A 30 -9.58 -51.24 109.53
N HIS A 31 -9.80 -51.73 110.74
CA HIS A 31 -9.99 -53.16 111.01
C HIS A 31 -11.47 -53.59 111.06
N ASP A 32 -12.40 -52.66 110.86
CA ASP A 32 -13.86 -52.87 110.87
C ASP A 32 -14.40 -53.26 109.48
N LEU A 33 -14.86 -54.51 109.37
CA LEU A 33 -15.45 -55.12 108.16
C LEU A 33 -16.59 -54.31 107.48
N PRO A 34 -17.60 -53.75 108.19
CA PRO A 34 -18.74 -53.11 107.51
C PRO A 34 -18.39 -51.76 106.84
N ILE A 35 -17.41 -51.04 107.38
CA ILE A 35 -16.95 -49.75 106.83
C ILE A 35 -16.14 -49.99 105.54
N LEU A 36 -15.32 -51.04 105.52
CA LEU A 36 -14.52 -51.44 104.36
C LEU A 36 -15.40 -51.81 103.15
N ILE A 37 -16.48 -52.56 103.37
CA ILE A 37 -17.43 -52.95 102.30
C ILE A 37 -18.13 -51.71 101.71
N THR A 38 -18.60 -50.80 102.55
CA THR A 38 -19.35 -49.61 102.10
C THR A 38 -18.47 -48.67 101.28
N CYS A 39 -17.24 -48.41 101.70
CA CYS A 39 -16.31 -47.56 100.94
C CYS A 39 -15.88 -48.19 99.61
N ASN A 40 -15.68 -49.51 99.57
CA ASN A 40 -15.37 -50.23 98.33
C ASN A 40 -16.52 -50.14 97.31
N ILE A 41 -17.78 -50.23 97.76
CA ILE A 41 -18.95 -50.06 96.89
C ILE A 41 -19.01 -48.64 96.31
N ILE A 42 -18.81 -47.61 97.14
CA ILE A 42 -18.81 -46.21 96.69
C ILE A 42 -17.69 -45.97 95.67
N TYR A 43 -16.50 -46.52 95.92
CA TYR A 43 -15.38 -46.43 95.00
C TYR A 43 -15.69 -47.11 93.65
N LEU A 44 -16.29 -48.31 93.68
CA LEU A 44 -16.64 -49.06 92.47
C LEU A 44 -17.69 -48.31 91.62
N ILE A 45 -18.68 -47.69 92.26
CA ILE A 45 -19.70 -46.87 91.59
C ILE A 45 -19.07 -45.61 90.98
N SER A 46 -18.22 -44.90 91.72
CA SER A 46 -17.47 -43.73 91.24
C SER A 46 -16.60 -44.06 90.02
N SER A 47 -15.91 -45.20 90.08
CA SER A 47 -15.06 -45.75 89.02
C SER A 47 -15.85 -46.07 87.75
N LEU A 48 -17.00 -46.73 87.89
CA LEU A 48 -17.92 -47.03 86.78
C LEU A 48 -18.49 -45.75 86.14
N LEU A 49 -18.90 -44.77 86.94
CA LEU A 49 -19.39 -43.48 86.46
C LEU A 49 -18.30 -42.70 85.70
N LEU A 50 -17.07 -42.68 86.22
CA LEU A 50 -15.94 -42.03 85.55
C LEU A 50 -15.59 -42.73 84.23
N TRP A 51 -15.57 -44.07 84.22
CA TRP A 51 -15.33 -44.86 83.01
C TRP A 51 -16.41 -44.62 81.96
N TRP A 52 -17.68 -44.60 82.36
CA TRP A 52 -18.80 -44.31 81.46
C TRP A 52 -18.72 -42.89 80.90
N TYR A 53 -18.47 -41.90 81.76
CA TYR A 53 -18.31 -40.50 81.36
C TYR A 53 -17.15 -40.33 80.38
N MET A 54 -15.97 -40.87 80.66
CA MET A 54 -14.81 -40.78 79.76
C MET A 54 -15.04 -41.51 78.43
N THR A 55 -15.69 -42.67 78.44
CA THR A 55 -15.94 -43.42 77.21
C THR A 55 -16.93 -42.68 76.31
N CYS A 56 -18.06 -42.22 76.86
CA CYS A 56 -19.09 -41.54 76.09
C CYS A 56 -18.72 -40.11 75.69
N TYR A 57 -18.07 -39.34 76.57
CA TYR A 57 -17.80 -37.92 76.32
C TYR A 57 -16.40 -37.61 75.78
N LEU A 58 -15.44 -38.54 75.84
CA LEU A 58 -14.08 -38.34 75.31
C LEU A 58 -13.74 -39.31 74.18
N VAL A 59 -13.87 -40.63 74.41
CA VAL A 59 -13.37 -41.64 73.45
C VAL A 59 -14.21 -41.71 72.18
N VAL A 60 -15.54 -41.79 72.29
CA VAL A 60 -16.43 -41.90 71.13
C VAL A 60 -16.34 -40.66 70.21
N PRO A 61 -16.45 -39.41 70.73
CA PRO A 61 -16.37 -38.21 69.89
C PRO A 61 -15.01 -38.05 69.19
N ILE A 62 -13.90 -38.34 69.88
CA ILE A 62 -12.56 -38.27 69.27
C ILE A 62 -12.41 -39.31 68.15
N ASN A 63 -12.98 -40.50 68.31
CA ASN A 63 -12.91 -41.51 67.26
C ASN A 63 -13.77 -41.14 66.05
N THR A 64 -14.91 -40.49 66.25
CA THR A 64 -15.71 -39.91 65.16
C THR A 64 -14.94 -38.82 64.43
N VAL A 65 -14.32 -37.89 65.16
CA VAL A 65 -13.46 -36.84 64.58
C VAL A 65 -12.30 -37.44 63.79
N LYS A 66 -11.63 -38.46 64.33
CA LYS A 66 -10.55 -39.17 63.64
C LYS A 66 -11.05 -39.77 62.31
N LYS A 67 -12.18 -40.48 62.33
CA LYS A 67 -12.75 -41.09 61.13
C LYS A 67 -13.11 -40.05 60.07
N SER A 68 -13.67 -38.92 60.49
CA SER A 68 -13.98 -37.82 59.57
C SER A 68 -12.71 -37.20 58.98
N ILE A 69 -11.64 -37.01 59.77
CA ILE A 69 -10.35 -36.56 59.21
C ILE A 69 -9.82 -37.56 58.18
N GLU A 70 -9.93 -38.87 58.44
CA GLU A 70 -9.52 -39.91 57.48
C GLU A 70 -10.35 -39.84 56.19
N GLU A 71 -11.66 -39.56 56.27
CA GLU A 71 -12.54 -39.37 55.11
C GLU A 71 -12.20 -38.08 54.33
N VAL A 72 -11.91 -36.95 55.00
CA VAL A 72 -11.40 -35.72 54.36
C VAL A 72 -10.07 -35.99 53.66
N ALA A 73 -9.15 -36.70 54.33
CA ALA A 73 -7.85 -37.05 53.77
C ALA A 73 -7.96 -37.99 52.56
N ALA A 74 -8.99 -38.84 52.53
CA ALA A 74 -9.33 -39.67 51.38
C ALA A 74 -10.03 -38.92 50.23
N GLY A 75 -10.32 -37.61 50.40
CA GLY A 75 -10.93 -36.76 49.39
C GLY A 75 -12.46 -36.65 49.47
N ASN A 76 -13.09 -37.23 50.49
CA ASN A 76 -14.53 -37.05 50.73
C ASN A 76 -14.78 -35.78 51.56
N LEU A 77 -14.97 -34.66 50.85
CA LEU A 77 -15.23 -33.34 51.44
C LEU A 77 -16.72 -33.05 51.69
N SER A 78 -17.59 -34.05 51.54
CA SER A 78 -19.03 -33.93 51.78
C SER A 78 -19.43 -34.24 53.23
N ILE A 79 -18.45 -34.56 54.07
CA ILE A 79 -18.70 -34.98 55.44
C ILE A 79 -18.89 -33.78 56.36
N HIS A 80 -19.87 -33.88 57.25
CA HIS A 80 -20.16 -32.88 58.26
C HIS A 80 -20.25 -33.57 59.62
N ILE A 81 -19.45 -33.11 60.58
CA ILE A 81 -19.44 -33.64 61.94
C ILE A 81 -20.46 -32.83 62.76
N SER A 82 -21.48 -33.49 63.29
CA SER A 82 -22.47 -32.84 64.16
C SER A 82 -21.81 -32.26 65.43
N GLU A 83 -22.30 -31.12 65.90
CA GLU A 83 -21.80 -30.48 67.12
C GLU A 83 -22.02 -31.38 68.34
N PHE A 84 -21.00 -31.47 69.21
CA PHE A 84 -21.05 -32.31 70.40
C PHE A 84 -20.47 -31.61 71.62
N GLY A 85 -21.32 -31.18 72.55
CA GLY A 85 -20.93 -30.64 73.85
C GLY A 85 -19.97 -29.44 73.78
N ASN A 86 -19.52 -28.95 74.94
CA ASN A 86 -18.52 -27.87 75.04
C ASN A 86 -17.22 -28.33 75.70
N ASN A 87 -16.94 -29.64 75.65
CA ASN A 87 -15.70 -30.19 76.16
C ASN A 87 -14.56 -30.04 75.13
N CYS A 88 -13.33 -30.41 75.51
CA CYS A 88 -12.16 -30.26 74.64
C CYS A 88 -12.33 -30.95 73.27
N ALA A 89 -13.04 -32.07 73.19
CA ALA A 89 -13.32 -32.76 71.93
C ALA A 89 -14.36 -32.02 71.08
N GLY A 90 -15.43 -31.51 71.71
CA GLY A 90 -16.46 -30.71 71.06
C GLY A 90 -15.93 -29.43 70.41
N ARG A 91 -14.99 -28.75 71.07
CA ARG A 91 -14.39 -27.50 70.57
C ARG A 91 -13.52 -27.67 69.33
N LEU A 92 -13.12 -28.89 68.97
CA LEU A 92 -12.34 -29.17 67.77
C LEU A 92 -13.22 -29.33 66.50
N ILE A 93 -14.47 -29.75 66.69
CA ILE A 93 -15.42 -30.04 65.61
C ILE A 93 -15.66 -28.84 64.68
N PRO A 94 -15.92 -27.61 65.19
CA PRO A 94 -16.13 -26.46 64.31
C PRO A 94 -14.90 -26.13 63.43
N GLY A 95 -13.69 -26.28 63.98
CA GLY A 95 -12.45 -26.04 63.24
C GLY A 95 -12.25 -27.04 62.09
N ILE A 96 -12.60 -28.31 62.30
CA ILE A 96 -12.51 -29.35 61.27
C ILE A 96 -13.58 -29.16 60.19
N ASN A 97 -14.82 -28.83 60.58
CA ASN A 97 -15.89 -28.54 59.63
C ASN A 97 -15.51 -27.34 58.74
N SER A 98 -14.98 -26.26 59.34
CA SER A 98 -14.51 -25.09 58.59
C SER A 98 -13.34 -25.44 57.65
N LEU A 99 -12.40 -26.28 58.10
CA LEU A 99 -11.31 -26.75 57.25
C LEU A 99 -11.83 -27.55 56.04
N SER A 100 -12.76 -28.49 56.26
CA SER A 100 -13.38 -29.30 55.21
C SER A 100 -14.11 -28.42 54.19
N GLU A 101 -14.88 -27.44 54.66
CA GLU A 101 -15.61 -26.50 53.82
C GLU A 101 -14.66 -25.64 52.96
N ASN A 102 -13.59 -25.11 53.55
CA ASN A 102 -12.60 -24.31 52.84
C ASN A 102 -11.86 -25.13 51.77
N ILE A 103 -11.49 -26.39 52.07
CA ILE A 103 -10.87 -27.28 51.08
C ILE A 103 -11.87 -27.61 49.96
N SER A 104 -13.15 -27.85 50.29
CA SER A 104 -14.20 -28.11 49.30
C SER A 104 -14.40 -26.91 48.36
N ALA A 105 -14.43 -25.70 48.90
CA ALA A 105 -14.50 -24.46 48.12
C ALA A 105 -13.29 -24.31 47.19
N LEU A 106 -12.07 -24.50 47.71
CA LEU A 106 -10.84 -24.41 46.93
C LEU A 106 -10.79 -25.45 45.79
N VAL A 107 -11.20 -26.70 46.05
CA VAL A 107 -11.26 -27.74 45.00
C VAL A 107 -12.30 -27.40 43.93
N ARG A 108 -13.46 -26.85 44.31
CA ARG A 108 -14.48 -26.38 43.35
C ARG A 108 -13.94 -25.23 42.49
N GLU A 109 -13.24 -24.28 43.09
CA GLU A 109 -12.62 -23.16 42.37
C GLU A 109 -11.55 -23.64 41.39
N ILE A 110 -10.67 -24.56 41.81
CA ILE A 110 -9.65 -25.18 40.94
C ILE A 110 -10.32 -25.90 39.77
N ARG A 111 -11.37 -26.68 40.02
CA ARG A 111 -12.11 -27.39 38.96
C ARG A 111 -12.77 -26.42 37.97
N SER A 112 -13.36 -25.34 38.47
CA SER A 112 -13.94 -24.29 37.64
C SER A 112 -12.89 -23.62 36.75
N SER A 113 -11.76 -23.21 37.36
CA SER A 113 -10.63 -22.60 36.67
C SER A 113 -10.06 -23.53 35.58
N SER A 114 -9.92 -24.82 35.86
CA SER A 114 -9.46 -25.82 34.89
C SER A 114 -10.44 -25.96 33.70
N GLN A 115 -11.74 -25.95 33.95
CA GLN A 115 -12.76 -25.98 32.89
C GLN A 115 -12.71 -24.72 32.01
N THR A 116 -12.51 -23.55 32.62
CA THR A 116 -12.30 -22.29 31.89
C THR A 116 -11.02 -22.35 31.06
N ALA A 117 -9.92 -22.84 31.61
CA ALA A 117 -8.64 -22.99 30.91
C ALA A 117 -8.76 -23.94 29.71
N MET A 118 -9.50 -25.05 29.85
CA MET A 118 -9.78 -25.97 28.75
C MET A 118 -10.58 -25.28 27.63
N THR A 119 -11.60 -24.52 28.00
CA THR A 119 -12.43 -23.77 27.03
C THR A 119 -11.62 -22.72 26.28
N LEU A 120 -10.77 -21.95 27.00
CA LEU A 120 -9.87 -20.96 26.41
C LEU A 120 -8.86 -21.61 25.47
N SER A 121 -8.34 -22.79 25.81
CA SER A 121 -7.39 -23.51 24.97
C SER A 121 -8.00 -23.93 23.63
N VAL A 122 -9.26 -24.41 23.63
CA VAL A 122 -9.99 -24.74 22.39
C VAL A 122 -10.23 -23.49 21.54
N GLN A 123 -10.64 -22.38 22.16
CA GLN A 123 -10.82 -21.12 21.45
C GLN A 123 -9.50 -20.59 20.86
N LEU A 124 -8.39 -20.73 21.60
CA LEU A 124 -7.07 -20.32 21.14
C LEU A 124 -6.63 -21.17 19.94
N ALA A 125 -6.86 -22.49 19.96
CA ALA A 125 -6.56 -23.36 18.83
C ALA A 125 -7.35 -22.96 17.57
N ALA A 126 -8.65 -22.69 17.70
CA ALA A 126 -9.48 -22.22 16.58
C ALA A 126 -9.02 -20.86 16.04
N ARG A 127 -8.64 -19.93 16.92
CA ARG A 127 -8.08 -18.62 16.53
C ARG A 127 -6.71 -18.76 15.85
N SER A 128 -5.85 -19.65 16.33
CA SER A 128 -4.55 -19.93 15.74
C SER A 128 -4.69 -20.48 14.32
N LEU A 129 -5.63 -21.41 14.11
CA LEU A 129 -5.94 -21.92 12.77
C LEU A 129 -6.44 -20.80 11.83
N SER A 130 -7.39 -19.97 12.29
CA SER A 130 -7.89 -18.84 11.51
C SER A 130 -6.80 -17.81 11.20
N LEU A 131 -5.89 -17.55 12.14
CA LEU A 131 -4.73 -16.68 11.92
C LEU A 131 -3.80 -17.27 10.87
N SER A 132 -3.50 -18.58 10.92
CA SER A 132 -2.70 -19.28 9.91
C SER A 132 -3.29 -19.09 8.51
N VAL A 133 -4.61 -19.32 8.35
CA VAL A 133 -5.30 -19.13 7.07
C VAL A 133 -5.21 -17.67 6.59
N LYS A 134 -5.39 -16.70 7.49
CA LYS A 134 -5.22 -15.27 7.13
C LYS A 134 -3.78 -14.94 6.73
N THR A 135 -2.79 -15.51 7.41
CA THR A 135 -1.38 -15.33 7.08
C THR A 135 -1.05 -15.94 5.70
N GLU A 136 -1.60 -17.11 5.37
CA GLU A 136 -1.47 -17.72 4.04
C GLU A 136 -2.11 -16.84 2.96
N GLN A 137 -3.33 -16.35 3.20
CA GLN A 137 -4.01 -15.44 2.26
C GLN A 137 -3.24 -14.14 2.08
N GLN A 138 -2.71 -13.56 3.16
CA GLN A 138 -1.88 -12.36 3.10
C GLN A 138 -0.59 -12.59 2.34
N SER A 139 0.05 -13.75 2.52
CA SER A 139 1.23 -14.17 1.75
C SER A 139 0.90 -14.27 0.26
N ALA A 140 -0.24 -14.89 -0.09
CA ALA A 140 -0.70 -14.97 -1.47
C ALA A 140 -0.96 -13.58 -2.09
N SER A 141 -1.59 -12.67 -1.34
CA SER A 141 -1.78 -11.28 -1.77
C SER A 141 -0.45 -10.55 -1.97
N LEU A 142 0.54 -10.77 -1.10
CA LEU A 142 1.89 -10.19 -1.26
C LEU A 142 2.59 -10.72 -2.52
N ILE A 143 2.45 -12.01 -2.83
CA ILE A 143 2.99 -12.59 -4.08
C ILE A 143 2.32 -11.95 -5.29
N GLN A 144 1.00 -11.77 -5.28
CA GLN A 144 0.29 -11.08 -6.35
C GLN A 144 0.73 -9.62 -6.48
N THR A 145 0.90 -8.89 -5.36
CA THR A 145 1.42 -7.52 -5.38
C THR A 145 2.83 -7.47 -5.94
N ALA A 146 3.72 -8.40 -5.58
CA ALA A 146 5.07 -8.49 -6.14
C ALA A 146 5.04 -8.73 -7.66
N ALA A 147 4.19 -9.65 -8.14
CA ALA A 147 4.01 -9.88 -9.57
C ALA A 147 3.49 -8.64 -10.31
N SER A 148 2.53 -7.91 -9.73
CA SER A 148 2.06 -6.63 -10.29
C SER A 148 3.15 -5.56 -10.27
N MET A 149 4.04 -5.56 -9.28
CA MET A 149 5.20 -4.66 -9.25
C MET A 149 6.20 -4.97 -10.35
N ASP A 150 6.43 -6.25 -10.66
CA ASP A 150 7.28 -6.67 -11.78
C ASP A 150 6.69 -6.23 -13.14
N GLU A 151 5.37 -6.40 -13.32
CA GLU A 151 4.67 -5.93 -14.53
C GLU A 151 4.74 -4.39 -14.66
N MET A 152 4.55 -3.66 -13.57
CA MET A 152 4.73 -2.20 -13.55
C MET A 152 6.15 -1.81 -13.90
N ALA A 153 7.16 -2.46 -13.33
CA ALA A 153 8.57 -2.18 -13.63
C ALA A 153 8.89 -2.43 -15.11
N ALA A 154 8.38 -3.51 -15.70
CA ALA A 154 8.51 -3.79 -17.12
C ALA A 154 7.82 -2.72 -17.98
N SER A 155 6.61 -2.30 -17.61
CA SER A 155 5.88 -1.23 -18.30
C SER A 155 6.60 0.11 -18.21
N THR A 156 7.11 0.49 -17.03
CA THR A 156 7.91 1.70 -16.84
C THR A 156 9.18 1.67 -17.68
N LYS A 157 9.87 0.53 -17.76
CA LYS A 157 11.05 0.36 -18.62
C LYS A 157 10.70 0.54 -20.10
N ASN A 158 9.63 -0.11 -20.57
CA ASN A 158 9.15 0.05 -21.95
C ASN A 158 8.77 1.51 -22.25
N ASN A 159 8.15 2.21 -21.30
CA ASN A 159 7.80 3.61 -21.46
C ASN A 159 9.04 4.49 -21.57
N ALA A 160 10.08 4.25 -20.74
CA ALA A 160 11.35 4.96 -20.83
C ALA A 160 12.05 4.75 -22.18
N ASP A 161 12.06 3.50 -22.69
CA ASP A 161 12.60 3.19 -24.01
C ASP A 161 11.79 3.86 -25.14
N ASN A 162 10.47 3.87 -25.04
CA ASN A 162 9.58 4.57 -26.00
C ASN A 162 9.82 6.08 -26.00
N THR A 163 9.94 6.72 -24.82
CA THR A 163 10.26 8.15 -24.71
C THR A 163 11.62 8.45 -25.32
N ARG A 164 12.62 7.58 -25.08
CA ARG A 164 13.94 7.71 -25.71
C ARG A 164 13.85 7.62 -27.23
N MET A 165 13.10 6.66 -27.77
CA MET A 165 12.88 6.54 -29.22
C MET A 165 12.16 7.76 -29.79
N ALA A 166 11.13 8.26 -29.11
CA ALA A 166 10.40 9.47 -29.50
C ALA A 166 11.32 10.70 -29.53
N SER A 167 12.21 10.84 -28.55
CA SER A 167 13.21 11.92 -28.48
C SER A 167 14.18 11.87 -29.67
N ILE A 168 14.67 10.68 -30.03
CA ILE A 168 15.53 10.50 -31.22
C ILE A 168 14.76 10.87 -32.50
N GLN A 169 13.50 10.45 -32.62
CA GLN A 169 12.67 10.76 -33.79
C GLN A 169 12.38 12.27 -33.90
N ALA A 170 12.12 12.93 -32.77
CA ALA A 170 11.94 14.38 -32.72
C ALA A 170 13.22 15.14 -33.12
N ASP A 171 14.41 14.63 -32.75
CA ASP A 171 15.69 15.20 -33.17
C ASP A 171 15.88 15.08 -34.70
N CYS A 172 15.60 13.91 -35.27
CA CYS A 172 15.63 13.68 -36.70
C CYS A 172 14.65 14.62 -37.45
N ALA A 173 13.42 14.76 -36.96
CA ALA A 173 12.43 15.69 -37.52
C ALA A 173 12.90 17.15 -37.43
N THR A 174 13.49 17.56 -36.31
CA THR A 174 14.05 18.91 -36.13
C THR A 174 15.19 19.18 -37.11
N GLN A 175 16.09 18.21 -37.32
CA GLN A 175 17.16 18.34 -38.30
C GLN A 175 16.62 18.44 -39.73
N CYS A 176 15.58 17.67 -40.07
CA CYS A 176 14.91 17.74 -41.37
C CYS A 176 14.26 19.11 -41.58
N ALA A 177 13.51 19.62 -40.60
CA ALA A 177 12.90 20.95 -40.66
C ALA A 177 13.94 22.07 -40.80
N ARG A 178 15.10 21.96 -40.12
CA ARG A 178 16.20 22.92 -40.26
C ARG A 178 16.77 22.94 -41.68
N LYS A 179 17.08 21.77 -42.25
CA LYS A 179 17.56 21.64 -43.64
C LYS A 179 16.51 22.14 -44.64
N GLY A 180 15.23 21.88 -44.38
CA GLY A 180 14.11 22.40 -45.17
C GLY A 180 14.07 23.94 -45.16
N GLY A 181 14.21 24.55 -43.99
CA GLY A 181 14.32 26.00 -43.84
C GLY A 181 15.51 26.60 -44.60
N GLU A 182 16.70 26.00 -44.48
CA GLU A 182 17.89 26.44 -45.23
C GLU A 182 17.69 26.38 -46.75
N LEU A 183 17.00 25.35 -47.26
CA LEU A 183 16.65 25.25 -48.67
C LEU A 183 15.65 26.32 -49.11
N MET A 184 14.64 26.64 -48.27
CA MET A 184 13.69 27.70 -48.58
C MET A 184 14.37 29.07 -48.67
N VAL A 185 15.34 29.37 -47.80
CA VAL A 185 16.15 30.60 -47.88
C VAL A 185 16.85 30.71 -49.24
N ARG A 186 17.47 29.61 -49.72
CA ARG A 186 18.12 29.58 -51.04
C ARG A 186 17.12 29.76 -52.20
N VAL A 187 15.90 29.22 -52.07
CA VAL A 187 14.85 29.42 -53.08
C VAL A 187 14.41 30.88 -53.12
N THR A 188 14.21 31.52 -51.96
CA THR A 188 13.88 32.95 -51.86
C THR A 188 14.96 33.82 -52.51
N GLU A 189 16.23 33.51 -52.29
CA GLU A 189 17.35 34.24 -52.92
C GLU A 189 17.34 34.09 -54.44
N ASN A 190 17.12 32.88 -54.96
CA ASN A 190 16.97 32.67 -56.41
C ASN A 190 15.75 33.43 -56.99
N MET A 191 14.61 33.46 -56.30
CA MET A 191 13.43 34.21 -56.75
C MET A 191 13.68 35.71 -56.79
N ARG A 192 14.49 36.24 -55.86
CA ARG A 192 14.95 37.63 -55.89
C ARG A 192 15.82 37.90 -57.12
N SER A 193 16.81 37.05 -57.39
CA SER A 193 17.65 37.19 -58.59
C SER A 193 16.84 37.11 -59.89
N ILE A 194 15.81 36.26 -59.96
CA ILE A 194 14.91 36.19 -61.13
C ILE A 194 14.10 37.49 -61.27
N THR A 195 13.59 38.03 -60.16
CA THR A 195 12.87 39.32 -60.15
C THR A 195 13.76 40.46 -60.66
N ASP A 196 15.00 40.53 -60.18
CA ASP A 196 15.98 41.53 -60.60
C ASP A 196 16.31 41.40 -62.10
N CYS A 197 16.48 40.17 -62.60
CA CYS A 197 16.71 39.89 -64.02
C CYS A 197 15.51 40.27 -64.89
N ALA A 198 14.29 39.98 -64.45
CA ALA A 198 13.07 40.35 -65.15
C ALA A 198 12.90 41.88 -65.23
N SER A 199 13.26 42.62 -64.16
CA SER A 199 13.25 44.09 -64.16
C SER A 199 14.20 44.67 -65.20
N GLN A 200 15.43 44.15 -65.27
CA GLN A 200 16.40 44.53 -66.30
C GLN A 200 15.90 44.21 -67.72
N MET A 201 15.25 43.05 -67.92
CA MET A 201 14.64 42.72 -69.20
C MET A 201 13.55 43.74 -69.58
N THR A 202 12.69 44.15 -68.66
CA THR A 202 11.66 45.17 -68.92
C THR A 202 12.24 46.52 -69.34
N GLU A 203 13.36 46.94 -68.74
CA GLU A 203 14.09 48.15 -69.15
C GLU A 203 14.63 48.02 -70.58
N ILE A 204 15.28 46.89 -70.91
CA ILE A 204 15.81 46.61 -72.25
C ILE A 204 14.69 46.58 -73.30
N ILE A 205 13.57 45.92 -73.01
CA ILE A 205 12.43 45.85 -73.94
C ILE A 205 11.79 47.23 -74.13
N SER A 206 11.73 48.05 -73.08
CA SER A 206 11.22 49.44 -73.19
C SER A 206 12.15 50.31 -74.04
N LEU A 207 13.47 50.10 -73.97
CA LEU A 207 14.43 50.73 -74.86
C LEU A 207 14.23 50.29 -76.33
N ILE A 208 14.00 49.00 -76.57
CA ILE A 208 13.75 48.45 -77.92
C ILE A 208 12.47 49.05 -78.52
N ASP A 209 11.39 49.15 -77.74
CA ASP A 209 10.14 49.79 -78.17
C ASP A 209 10.38 51.28 -78.50
N GLY A 210 11.19 51.97 -77.69
CA GLY A 210 11.63 53.34 -77.97
C GLY A 210 12.42 53.47 -79.28
N ILE A 211 13.35 52.55 -79.57
CA ILE A 211 14.11 52.51 -80.82
C ILE A 211 13.18 52.22 -82.01
N ALA A 212 12.22 51.30 -81.86
CA ALA A 212 11.24 50.98 -82.89
C ALA A 212 10.37 52.22 -83.20
N PHE A 213 9.92 52.95 -82.18
CA PHE A 213 9.17 54.20 -82.37
C PHE A 213 10.01 55.26 -83.08
N GLN A 214 11.25 55.48 -82.67
CA GLN A 214 12.17 56.42 -83.33
C GLN A 214 12.41 56.04 -84.80
N THR A 215 12.59 54.74 -85.09
CA THR A 215 12.78 54.21 -86.44
C THR A 215 11.54 54.44 -87.30
N ASN A 216 10.34 54.26 -86.72
CA ASN A 216 9.07 54.53 -87.39
C ASN A 216 8.91 56.03 -87.75
N ILE A 217 9.31 56.95 -86.87
CA ILE A 217 9.31 58.40 -87.17
C ILE A 217 10.35 58.74 -88.25
N LEU A 218 11.56 58.16 -88.17
CA LEU A 218 12.60 58.35 -89.20
C LEU A 218 12.11 57.90 -90.57
N ALA A 219 11.48 56.72 -90.64
CA ALA A 219 10.94 56.15 -91.87
C ALA A 219 9.78 56.98 -92.44
N LEU A 220 8.91 57.51 -91.59
CA LEU A 220 7.85 58.43 -92.00
C LEU A 220 8.45 59.72 -92.60
N ASN A 221 9.44 60.33 -91.94
CA ASN A 221 10.11 61.52 -92.46
C ASN A 221 10.80 61.26 -93.81
N ALA A 222 11.45 60.09 -93.96
CA ALA A 222 12.06 59.67 -95.22
C ALA A 222 11.01 59.45 -96.32
N ALA A 223 9.85 58.86 -96.00
CA ALA A 223 8.76 58.67 -96.95
C ALA A 223 8.18 60.01 -97.43
N VAL A 224 8.06 61.00 -96.54
CA VAL A 224 7.62 62.36 -96.88
C VAL A 224 8.63 63.06 -97.78
N GLU A 225 9.92 62.98 -97.48
CA GLU A 225 10.96 63.60 -98.31
C GLU A 225 11.10 62.91 -99.68
N ALA A 226 10.91 61.58 -99.73
CA ALA A 226 10.84 60.82 -100.96
C ALA A 226 9.63 61.24 -101.83
N ALA A 227 8.47 61.50 -101.22
CA ALA A 227 7.31 62.04 -101.94
C ALA A 227 7.57 63.46 -102.46
N ARG A 228 8.34 64.27 -101.73
CA ARG A 228 8.73 65.62 -102.11
C ARG A 228 9.69 65.66 -103.30
N ALA A 229 10.54 64.65 -103.45
CA ALA A 229 11.47 64.49 -104.57
C ALA A 229 10.83 63.98 -105.87
N GLY A 230 9.52 63.68 -105.89
CA GLY A 230 8.77 63.27 -107.08
C GLY A 230 9.29 61.97 -107.70
N ASP A 231 9.53 61.95 -109.02
CA ASP A 231 9.93 60.75 -109.76
C ASP A 231 11.31 60.20 -109.34
N HIS A 232 12.21 61.05 -108.84
CA HIS A 232 13.53 60.64 -108.36
C HIS A 232 13.48 59.94 -106.99
N GLY A 233 12.38 60.11 -106.23
CA GLY A 233 12.21 59.56 -104.88
C GLY A 233 11.49 58.21 -104.81
N LYS A 234 10.98 57.66 -105.92
CA LYS A 234 10.15 56.44 -105.92
C LYS A 234 10.82 55.23 -105.26
N GLY A 235 12.10 54.98 -105.52
CA GLY A 235 12.85 53.88 -104.89
C GLY A 235 13.04 54.08 -103.38
N PHE A 236 13.32 55.32 -102.95
CA PHE A 236 13.47 55.67 -101.53
C PHE A 236 12.14 55.57 -100.77
N SER A 237 11.01 55.88 -101.41
CA SER A 237 9.68 55.76 -100.82
C SER A 237 9.34 54.30 -100.47
N VAL A 238 9.69 53.34 -101.34
CA VAL A 238 9.48 51.91 -101.08
C VAL A 238 10.33 51.42 -99.91
N VAL A 239 11.62 51.80 -99.86
CA VAL A 239 12.50 51.44 -98.75
C VAL A 239 12.01 52.05 -97.44
N ALA A 240 11.57 53.31 -97.45
CA ALA A 240 10.99 53.96 -96.27
C ALA A 240 9.71 53.25 -95.78
N GLY A 241 8.86 52.77 -96.70
CA GLY A 241 7.69 51.94 -96.37
C GLY A 241 8.07 50.61 -95.71
N GLU A 242 9.09 49.93 -96.22
CA GLU A 242 9.56 48.65 -95.66
C GLU A 242 10.21 48.83 -94.28
N VAL A 243 11.03 49.87 -94.09
CA VAL A 243 11.63 50.21 -92.78
C VAL A 243 10.53 50.56 -91.76
N ARG A 244 9.48 51.26 -92.19
CA ARG A 244 8.33 51.58 -91.34
C ARG A 244 7.57 50.32 -90.91
N ASN A 245 7.34 49.39 -91.83
CA ASN A 245 6.69 48.11 -91.54
C ASN A 245 7.53 47.27 -90.57
N LEU A 246 8.86 47.22 -90.77
CA LEU A 246 9.77 46.54 -89.86
C LEU A 246 9.74 47.17 -88.46
N ALA A 247 9.74 48.49 -88.35
CA ALA A 247 9.62 49.20 -87.08
C ALA A 247 8.31 48.87 -86.34
N HIS A 248 7.18 48.80 -87.06
CA HIS A 248 5.90 48.39 -86.48
C HIS A 248 5.94 46.95 -85.95
N ARG A 249 6.51 46.02 -86.73
CA ARG A 249 6.68 44.61 -86.31
C ARG A 249 7.59 44.49 -85.09
N SER A 250 8.66 45.28 -85.01
CA SER A 250 9.56 45.33 -83.85
C SER A 250 8.85 45.85 -82.59
N ALA A 251 8.03 46.90 -82.70
CA ALA A 251 7.25 47.42 -81.58
C ALA A 251 6.21 46.40 -81.08
N GLU A 252 5.52 45.72 -82.00
CA GLU A 252 4.56 44.66 -81.65
C GLU A 252 5.25 43.47 -80.96
N ALA A 253 6.40 43.03 -81.46
CA ALA A 253 7.22 41.99 -80.82
C ALA A 253 7.70 42.41 -79.43
N ALA A 254 8.19 43.65 -79.27
CA ALA A 254 8.60 44.20 -77.98
C ALA A 254 7.43 44.20 -76.98
N LYS A 255 6.23 44.60 -77.40
CA LYS A 255 5.03 44.58 -76.57
C LYS A 255 4.64 43.16 -76.13
N ASN A 256 4.73 42.18 -77.03
CA ASN A 256 4.46 40.78 -76.70
C ASN A 256 5.47 40.20 -75.72
N ILE A 257 6.77 40.51 -75.87
CA ILE A 257 7.81 40.09 -74.92
C ILE A 257 7.58 40.75 -73.55
N LYS A 258 7.25 42.05 -73.52
CA LYS A 258 6.93 42.77 -72.29
C LYS A 258 5.78 42.09 -71.52
N ALA A 259 4.71 41.72 -72.22
CA ALA A 259 3.59 41.00 -71.62
C ALA A 259 4.00 39.64 -71.01
N LEU A 260 4.89 38.89 -71.68
CA LEU A 260 5.44 37.65 -71.12
C LEU A 260 6.29 37.88 -69.87
N ILE A 261 7.09 38.95 -69.84
CA ILE A 261 7.90 39.32 -68.69
C ILE A 261 7.00 39.70 -67.51
N ASP A 262 5.94 40.48 -67.74
CA ASP A 262 4.98 40.88 -66.71
C ASP A 262 4.30 39.65 -66.08
N VAL A 263 3.87 38.67 -66.90
CA VAL A 263 3.32 37.40 -66.42
C VAL A 263 4.36 36.61 -65.60
N THR A 264 5.61 36.59 -66.04
CA THR A 264 6.70 35.92 -65.33
C THR A 264 6.96 36.58 -63.97
N HIS A 265 6.95 37.91 -63.91
CA HIS A 265 7.11 38.67 -62.68
C HIS A 265 5.99 38.36 -61.68
N ASP A 266 4.74 38.30 -62.13
CA ASP A 266 3.62 37.92 -61.26
C ASP A 266 3.73 36.49 -60.73
N ASN A 267 4.15 35.53 -61.56
CA ASN A 267 4.37 34.14 -61.15
C ASN A 267 5.50 34.03 -60.11
N VAL A 268 6.62 34.73 -60.31
CA VAL A 268 7.76 34.74 -59.37
C VAL A 268 7.36 35.39 -58.06
N ARG A 269 6.61 36.49 -58.09
CA ARG A 269 6.09 37.16 -56.89
C ARG A 269 5.17 36.25 -56.07
N GLN A 270 4.26 35.54 -56.73
CA GLN A 270 3.39 34.55 -56.07
C GLN A 270 4.22 33.40 -55.48
N GLY A 271 5.20 32.88 -56.22
CA GLY A 271 6.12 31.85 -55.74
C GLY A 271 6.91 32.29 -54.51
N ALA A 272 7.44 33.52 -54.52
CA ALA A 272 8.17 34.10 -53.38
C ALA A 272 7.29 34.19 -52.13
N ALA A 273 6.02 34.61 -52.26
CA ALA A 273 5.10 34.68 -51.13
C ALA A 273 4.84 33.30 -50.50
N ILE A 274 4.64 32.26 -51.32
CA ILE A 274 4.42 30.87 -50.85
C ILE A 274 5.67 30.33 -50.14
N VAL A 275 6.87 30.61 -50.67
CA VAL A 275 8.13 30.17 -50.05
C VAL A 275 8.33 30.85 -48.69
N GLN A 276 7.99 32.14 -48.59
CA GLN A 276 8.10 32.90 -47.34
C GLN A 276 7.13 32.38 -46.26
N GLU A 277 5.93 31.96 -46.66
CA GLU A 277 4.98 31.28 -45.77
C GLU A 277 5.51 29.91 -45.32
N ALA A 278 6.07 29.13 -46.26
CA ALA A 278 6.69 27.84 -45.94
C ALA A 278 7.88 28.00 -44.97
N GLU A 279 8.74 29.00 -45.17
CA GLU A 279 9.87 29.32 -44.29
C GLU A 279 9.41 29.59 -42.84
N LYS A 280 8.38 30.45 -42.66
CA LYS A 280 7.78 30.70 -41.35
C LYS A 280 7.24 29.42 -40.70
N LYS A 281 6.62 28.55 -41.49
CA LYS A 281 6.08 27.27 -40.99
C LYS A 281 7.19 26.34 -40.49
N TYR A 282 8.28 26.17 -41.26
CA TYR A 282 9.43 25.37 -40.83
C TYR A 282 10.10 25.92 -39.57
N ALA A 283 10.20 27.25 -39.43
CA ALA A 283 10.72 27.89 -38.22
C ALA A 283 9.81 27.64 -37.01
N GLY A 284 8.49 27.68 -37.20
CA GLY A 284 7.50 27.37 -36.17
C GLY A 284 7.54 25.91 -35.73
N ASP A 285 7.63 24.97 -36.67
CA ASP A 285 7.71 23.53 -36.38
C ASP A 285 8.99 23.18 -35.60
N CYS A 286 10.12 23.80 -35.95
CA CYS A 286 11.37 23.65 -35.21
C CYS A 286 11.27 24.15 -33.75
N TRP A 287 10.57 25.27 -33.52
CA TRP A 287 10.30 25.78 -32.18
C TRP A 287 9.40 24.85 -31.37
N ARG A 288 8.34 24.31 -32.00
CA ARG A 288 7.38 23.41 -31.35
C ARG A 288 8.02 22.09 -30.94
N LEU A 289 8.88 21.52 -31.80
CA LEU A 289 9.62 20.30 -31.49
C LEU A 289 10.64 20.52 -30.35
N ARG A 290 11.31 21.68 -30.29
CA ARG A 290 12.19 22.02 -29.16
C ARG A 290 11.45 22.23 -27.85
N ALA A 291 10.23 22.78 -27.89
CA ALA A 291 9.41 22.96 -26.69
C ALA A 291 9.00 21.60 -26.09
N ILE A 292 8.66 20.62 -26.94
CA ILE A 292 8.36 19.25 -26.51
C ILE A 292 9.58 18.62 -25.84
N LYS A 293 10.78 18.79 -26.42
CA LYS A 293 12.04 18.25 -25.85
C LYS A 293 12.37 18.83 -24.47
N ARG A 294 12.10 20.12 -24.25
CA ARG A 294 12.35 20.81 -22.97
C ARG A 294 11.37 20.47 -21.85
N ALA A 295 10.23 19.84 -22.17
CA ALA A 295 9.26 19.40 -21.17
C ALA A 295 9.59 18.01 -20.58
N ASP A 296 10.50 17.28 -21.22
CA ASP A 296 10.96 15.93 -20.80
C ASP A 296 12.28 15.97 -19.98
N GLU A 297 12.94 17.14 -19.89
CA GLU A 297 14.12 17.41 -19.04
C GLU A 297 13.69 17.97 -17.67
#